data_AF-A0A1G5ZZQ6-F1
#
_entry.id   AF-A0A1G5ZZQ6-F1
#
_cell.length_a   1.000
_cell.length_b   1.000
_cell.length_c   1.000
_cell.angle_alpha   90.00
_cell.angle_beta   90.00
_cell.angle_gamma   90.00
#
_symmetry.space_group_name_H-M   'P 1'
#
loop_
_entity.id
_entity.type
_entity.pdbx_description
1 polymer ?
#
loop_
_entity_poly.entity_id
_entity_poly.type
_entity_poly.pdbx_seq_one_letter_code
_entity_poly.pdbx_strand_id
1 'polypeptide(L)'
;MISEYTKDIKGKKTIIVDESENRQLVQSGFLKKGIVVPEEEEKLCTEYECVIFDIGSRMDKYLERVNYLDVRIIVSSILPRKAAITGEFLERMKQQGEQKDEKIVILSGSRSLQKAYEKMYGVRLIRMPFIEDPFRINQESYRFLQLLLPL
;
A
#
# COMPACT_ATOMS: atom_id res chain seq x y z
N MET A 1 10.06 0.51 -27.33
CA MET A 1 8.66 0.90 -27.06
C MET A 1 8.30 0.49 -25.63
N ILE A 2 8.51 1.38 -24.65
CA ILE A 2 8.01 1.22 -23.27
C ILE A 2 7.57 2.62 -22.83
N SER A 3 6.50 3.14 -23.43
CA SER A 3 6.05 4.53 -23.21
C SER A 3 4.60 4.65 -22.74
N GLU A 4 3.95 3.56 -22.32
CA GLU A 4 2.51 3.57 -22.01
C GLU A 4 2.15 3.26 -20.55
N TYR A 5 3.10 3.06 -19.64
CA TYR A 5 2.79 2.64 -18.26
C TYR A 5 2.47 3.79 -17.29
N THR A 6 2.39 5.03 -17.77
CA THR A 6 1.61 6.10 -17.12
C THR A 6 0.33 6.32 -17.90
N LYS A 7 -0.45 5.26 -18.09
CA LYS A 7 -1.87 5.42 -18.40
C LYS A 7 -2.58 5.59 -17.07
N ASP A 8 -3.03 6.82 -16.87
CA ASP A 8 -4.00 7.28 -15.88
C ASP A 8 -4.75 6.16 -15.15
N ILE A 9 -4.67 6.12 -13.82
CA ILE A 9 -5.54 5.24 -13.04
C ILE A 9 -6.97 5.77 -13.24
N LYS A 10 -7.73 5.11 -14.12
CA LYS A 10 -9.09 5.51 -14.52
C LYS A 10 -9.20 6.91 -15.17
N GLY A 11 -8.20 7.35 -15.93
CA GLY A 11 -8.24 8.70 -16.54
C GLY A 11 -7.87 9.82 -15.57
N LYS A 12 -7.49 9.50 -14.32
CA LYS A 12 -6.91 10.45 -13.37
C LYS A 12 -5.40 10.57 -13.56
N LYS A 13 -4.91 11.81 -13.53
CA LYS A 13 -3.47 12.06 -13.42
C LYS A 13 -2.97 11.56 -12.07
N THR A 14 -2.08 10.57 -12.09
CA THR A 14 -1.49 9.97 -10.89
C THR A 14 0.01 10.19 -10.80
N ILE A 15 0.48 10.47 -9.59
CA ILE A 15 1.91 10.48 -9.23
C ILE A 15 2.16 9.54 -8.06
N ILE A 16 3.34 8.93 -8.03
CA ILE A 16 3.84 8.11 -6.94
C ILE A 16 5.04 8.84 -6.32
N VAL A 17 5.00 9.07 -5.03
CA VAL A 17 6.10 9.64 -4.25
C VAL A 17 6.79 8.49 -3.53
N ASP A 18 8.02 8.18 -3.93
CA ASP A 18 8.85 7.14 -3.33
C ASP A 18 9.59 7.70 -2.10
N GLU A 19 8.97 7.56 -0.93
CA GLU A 19 9.56 7.95 0.35
C GLU A 19 10.36 6.82 0.99
N SER A 20 10.50 5.67 0.32
CA SER A 20 11.21 4.51 0.87
C SER A 20 12.70 4.83 1.04
N GLU A 21 13.31 4.35 2.13
CA GLU A 21 14.73 4.65 2.43
C GLU A 21 15.69 4.24 1.31
N ASN A 22 15.34 3.18 0.58
CA ASN A 22 16.16 2.65 -0.50
C ASN A 22 15.75 3.17 -1.88
N ARG A 23 14.70 4.01 -1.98
CA ARG A 23 14.15 4.56 -3.23
C ARG A 23 14.02 3.50 -4.33
N GLN A 24 13.48 2.33 -3.96
CA GLN A 24 13.49 1.17 -4.85
C GLN A 24 12.65 1.41 -6.10
N LEU A 25 11.54 2.13 -6.00
CA LEU A 25 10.69 2.39 -7.16
C LEU A 25 11.41 3.29 -8.16
N VAL A 26 12.05 4.37 -7.67
CA VAL A 26 12.87 5.27 -8.51
C VAL A 26 14.03 4.52 -9.14
N GLN A 27 14.76 3.71 -8.37
CA GLN A 27 15.92 2.97 -8.84
C GLN A 27 15.55 1.85 -9.83
N SER A 28 14.37 1.26 -9.68
CA SER A 28 13.96 0.10 -10.47
C SER A 28 13.81 0.41 -11.96
N GLY A 29 13.58 1.68 -12.32
CA GLY A 29 13.41 2.11 -13.70
C GLY A 29 12.19 1.49 -14.42
N PHE A 30 11.35 0.70 -13.72
CA PHE A 30 10.16 0.06 -14.29
C PHE A 30 9.03 1.06 -14.56
N LEU A 31 9.03 2.19 -13.86
CA LEU A 31 8.01 3.24 -13.92
C LEU A 31 8.69 4.61 -14.05
N LYS A 32 9.31 4.88 -15.21
CA LYS A 32 10.11 6.11 -15.42
C LYS A 32 9.30 7.41 -15.47
N LYS A 33 7.97 7.33 -15.59
CA LYS A 33 7.08 8.50 -15.60
C LYS A 33 6.16 8.39 -14.40
N GLY A 34 5.87 9.52 -13.76
CA GLY A 34 4.94 9.59 -12.64
C GLY A 34 5.45 9.01 -11.32
N ILE A 35 6.77 8.75 -11.18
CA ILE A 35 7.40 8.47 -9.89
C ILE A 35 8.38 9.59 -9.57
N VAL A 36 8.29 10.13 -8.36
CA VAL A 36 9.13 11.23 -7.87
C VAL A 36 9.61 10.96 -6.46
N VAL A 37 10.57 11.76 -6.02
CA VAL A 37 11.07 11.78 -4.65
C VAL A 37 10.32 12.86 -3.83
N PRO A 38 10.30 12.77 -2.48
CA PRO A 38 9.54 13.71 -1.64
C PRO A 38 9.86 15.18 -1.92
N GLU A 39 11.11 15.49 -2.28
CA GLU A 39 11.57 16.86 -2.54
C GLU A 39 10.94 17.50 -3.80
N GLU A 40 10.34 16.69 -4.67
CA GLU A 40 9.67 17.13 -5.89
C GLU A 40 8.14 17.15 -5.75
N GLU A 41 7.60 16.63 -4.64
CA GLU A 41 6.17 16.47 -4.39
C GLU A 41 5.40 17.79 -4.47
N GLU A 42 5.77 18.80 -3.67
CA GLU A 42 5.00 20.05 -3.53
C GLU A 42 4.82 20.79 -4.86
N LYS A 43 5.80 20.68 -5.76
CA LYS A 43 5.78 21.34 -7.08
C LYS A 43 4.81 20.66 -8.04
N LEU A 44 4.54 19.38 -7.81
CA LEU A 44 3.84 18.52 -8.75
C LEU A 44 2.43 18.20 -8.27
N CYS A 45 2.18 18.10 -6.96
CA CYS A 45 0.89 17.66 -6.39
C CYS A 45 -0.32 18.46 -6.84
N THR A 46 -0.17 19.73 -7.23
CA THR A 46 -1.28 20.55 -7.75
C THR A 46 -1.74 20.15 -9.15
N GLU A 47 -0.92 19.40 -9.89
CA GLU A 47 -1.20 18.96 -11.27
C GLU A 47 -1.80 17.54 -11.35
N TYR A 48 -1.83 16.81 -10.23
CA TYR A 48 -2.29 15.42 -10.16
C TYR A 48 -3.57 15.31 -9.34
N GLU A 49 -4.44 14.40 -9.75
CA GLU A 49 -5.72 14.11 -9.08
C GLU A 49 -5.58 12.96 -8.06
N CYS A 50 -4.46 12.26 -8.09
CA CYS A 50 -4.16 11.14 -7.20
C CYS A 50 -2.66 11.11 -6.89
N VAL A 51 -2.33 11.07 -5.61
CA VAL A 51 -0.96 10.96 -5.11
C VAL A 51 -0.85 9.67 -4.31
N ILE A 52 0.12 8.83 -4.66
CA ILE A 52 0.39 7.57 -3.98
C ILE A 52 1.73 7.70 -3.26
N PHE A 53 1.76 7.47 -1.96
CA PHE A 53 3.02 7.48 -1.19
C PHE A 53 3.51 6.06 -0.95
N ASP A 54 4.72 5.74 -1.40
CA ASP A 54 5.44 4.54 -0.99
C ASP A 54 6.33 4.86 0.22
N ILE A 55 5.79 4.61 1.42
CA ILE A 55 6.39 5.00 2.70
C ILE A 55 7.42 3.95 3.20
N GLY A 56 7.49 2.77 2.56
CA GLY A 56 8.33 1.67 3.02
C GLY A 56 7.92 1.13 4.40
N SER A 57 8.90 0.77 5.23
CA SER A 57 8.67 0.04 6.51
C SER A 57 8.66 0.91 7.77
N ARG A 58 8.96 2.20 7.69
CA ARG A 58 9.12 3.09 8.86
C ARG A 58 7.98 4.09 8.98
N MET A 59 6.76 3.57 9.18
CA MET A 59 5.56 4.40 9.33
C MET A 59 5.66 5.44 10.46
N ASP A 60 6.46 5.16 11.49
CA ASP A 60 6.72 6.05 12.62
C ASP A 60 7.34 7.40 12.19
N LYS A 61 8.17 7.40 11.14
CA LYS A 61 8.77 8.63 10.61
C LYS A 61 7.79 9.51 9.85
N TYR A 62 6.63 8.98 9.46
CA TYR A 62 5.68 9.64 8.57
C TYR A 62 4.30 9.77 9.20
N LEU A 63 4.20 9.68 10.53
CA LEU A 63 2.94 9.72 11.27
C LEU A 63 2.07 10.94 10.93
N GLU A 64 2.70 12.12 10.79
CA GLU A 64 1.98 13.33 10.40
C GLU A 64 1.34 13.19 9.02
N ARG A 65 2.10 12.70 8.03
CA ARG A 65 1.61 12.47 6.66
C ARG A 65 0.52 11.40 6.61
N VAL A 66 0.69 10.30 7.36
CA VAL A 66 -0.26 9.18 7.41
C VAL A 66 -1.65 9.65 7.86
N ASN A 67 -1.73 10.67 8.73
CA ASN A 67 -3.01 11.22 9.20
C ASN A 67 -3.77 12.01 8.13
N TYR A 68 -3.11 12.46 7.06
CA TYR A 68 -3.74 13.21 5.97
C TYR A 68 -4.09 12.34 4.76
N LEU A 69 -3.84 11.03 4.82
CA LEU A 69 -4.15 10.12 3.72
C LEU A 69 -5.62 9.73 3.70
N ASP A 70 -6.28 9.86 2.54
CA ASP A 70 -7.66 9.41 2.33
C ASP A 70 -7.80 7.89 2.42
N VAL A 71 -6.77 7.16 1.99
CA VAL A 71 -6.74 5.69 1.95
C VAL A 71 -5.38 5.20 2.42
N ARG A 72 -5.38 4.27 3.38
CA ARG A 72 -4.17 3.65 3.92
C ARG A 72 -4.16 2.16 3.60
N ILE A 73 -3.23 1.73 2.75
CA ILE A 73 -3.03 0.31 2.44
C ILE A 73 -1.76 -0.16 3.14
N ILE A 74 -1.91 -1.02 4.14
CA ILE A 74 -0.77 -1.56 4.90
C ILE A 74 -0.49 -2.98 4.43
N VAL A 75 0.67 -3.20 3.83
CA VAL A 75 1.08 -4.52 3.34
C VAL A 75 1.97 -5.21 4.38
N SER A 76 1.57 -6.39 4.83
CA SER A 76 2.30 -7.16 5.85
C SER A 76 2.33 -8.66 5.54
N SER A 77 3.03 -9.42 6.37
CA SER A 77 3.16 -10.88 6.26
C SER A 77 3.07 -11.53 7.63
N ILE A 78 2.14 -12.46 7.82
CA ILE A 78 1.90 -13.17 9.09
C ILE A 78 2.66 -14.50 9.14
N LEU A 79 3.92 -14.50 8.71
CA LEU A 79 4.80 -15.66 8.85
C LEU A 79 5.36 -15.71 10.27
N PRO A 80 5.71 -16.89 10.82
CA PRO A 80 6.22 -17.00 12.20
C PRO A 80 7.34 -16.01 12.54
N ARG A 81 8.30 -15.81 11.62
CA ARG A 81 9.41 -14.86 11.79
C ARG A 81 9.03 -13.37 11.74
N LYS A 82 7.83 -13.03 11.23
CA LYS A 82 7.30 -11.66 11.12
C LYS A 82 6.07 -11.43 12.01
N ALA A 83 5.58 -12.48 12.66
CA ALA A 83 4.39 -12.50 13.50
C ALA A 83 4.45 -11.44 14.60
N ALA A 84 5.60 -11.30 15.28
CA ALA A 84 5.79 -10.30 16.33
C ALA A 84 5.59 -8.87 15.81
N ILE A 85 6.24 -8.52 14.70
CA ILE A 85 6.16 -7.17 14.10
C ILE A 85 4.73 -6.86 13.67
N THR A 86 4.07 -7.80 12.97
CA THR A 86 2.67 -7.60 12.57
C THR A 86 1.74 -7.52 13.78
N GLY A 87 1.96 -8.34 14.82
CA GLY A 87 1.16 -8.31 16.04
C GLY A 87 1.29 -7.00 16.80
N GLU A 88 2.51 -6.51 16.99
CA GLU A 88 2.78 -5.20 17.64
C GLU A 88 2.11 -4.06 16.87
N PHE A 89 2.17 -4.09 15.54
CA PHE A 89 1.50 -3.11 14.70
C PHE A 89 -0.02 -3.13 14.89
N LEU A 90 -0.64 -4.32 14.81
CA LEU A 90 -2.09 -4.45 14.98
C LEU A 90 -2.57 -4.08 16.38
N GLU A 91 -1.77 -4.38 17.40
CA GLU A 91 -2.08 -3.99 18.79
C GLU A 91 -2.03 -2.47 18.95
N ARG A 92 -1.04 -1.79 18.37
CA ARG A 92 -0.99 -0.31 18.35
C ARG A 92 -2.19 0.28 17.63
N MET A 93 -2.55 -0.25 16.46
CA MET A 93 -3.73 0.20 15.73
C MET A 93 -5.02 0.03 16.54
N LYS A 94 -5.15 -1.09 17.27
CA LYS A 94 -6.30 -1.36 18.13
C LYS A 94 -6.40 -0.33 19.26
N GLN A 95 -5.27 0.11 19.82
CA GLN A 95 -5.21 1.12 20.88
C GLN A 95 -5.56 2.54 20.38
N GLN A 96 -5.33 2.85 19.10
CA GLN A 96 -5.54 4.18 18.52
C GLN A 96 -7.00 4.51 18.15
N GLY A 97 -7.93 3.55 18.22
CA GLY A 97 -9.36 3.79 17.94
C GLY A 97 -9.77 3.58 16.48
N GLU A 98 -10.88 4.19 16.02
CA GLU A 98 -11.54 3.85 14.74
C GLU A 98 -10.60 3.89 13.51
N GLN A 99 -10.56 2.78 12.80
CA GLN A 99 -9.68 2.48 11.66
C GLN A 99 -10.41 2.58 10.30
N LYS A 100 -11.37 3.52 10.17
CA LYS A 100 -12.38 3.46 9.08
C LYS A 100 -11.80 3.35 7.67
N ASP A 101 -10.57 3.82 7.46
CA ASP A 101 -9.95 3.93 6.14
C ASP A 101 -8.66 3.11 5.96
N GLU A 102 -8.37 2.19 6.89
CA GLU A 102 -7.20 1.30 6.80
C GLU A 102 -7.54 -0.06 6.18
N LYS A 103 -6.74 -0.46 5.20
CA LYS A 103 -6.81 -1.76 4.51
C LYS A 103 -5.56 -2.55 4.81
N ILE A 104 -5.65 -3.53 5.70
CA ILE A 104 -4.51 -4.38 6.05
C ILE A 104 -4.45 -5.56 5.09
N VAL A 105 -3.43 -5.57 4.23
CA VAL A 105 -3.19 -6.59 3.21
C VAL A 105 -2.13 -7.58 3.68
N ILE A 106 -2.44 -8.87 3.59
CA ILE A 106 -1.53 -9.97 3.91
C ILE A 106 -0.96 -10.55 2.63
N LEU A 107 0.34 -10.34 2.42
CA LEU A 107 1.11 -10.88 1.31
C LEU A 107 1.39 -12.39 1.49
N SER A 108 1.70 -12.82 2.71
CA SER A 108 2.05 -14.22 2.99
C SER A 108 1.63 -14.67 4.39
N GLY A 109 1.32 -15.97 4.51
CA GLY A 109 0.85 -16.61 5.74
C GLY A 109 -0.30 -17.58 5.51
N SER A 110 -0.60 -18.44 6.48
CA SER A 110 -1.69 -19.41 6.38
C SER A 110 -3.07 -18.77 6.62
N ARG A 111 -4.14 -19.39 6.09
CA ARG A 111 -5.52 -18.93 6.35
C ARG A 111 -5.91 -19.10 7.82
N SER A 112 -5.37 -20.10 8.50
CA SER A 112 -5.62 -20.31 9.94
C SER A 112 -5.02 -19.19 10.79
N LEU A 113 -3.78 -18.77 10.49
CA LEU A 113 -3.14 -17.64 11.17
C LEU A 113 -3.89 -16.33 10.91
N GLN A 114 -4.35 -16.10 9.67
CA GLN A 114 -5.14 -14.92 9.34
C GLN A 114 -6.40 -14.84 10.22
N LYS A 115 -7.20 -15.90 10.30
CA LYS A 115 -8.39 -15.95 11.15
C LYS A 115 -8.08 -15.73 12.63
N ALA A 116 -6.96 -16.27 13.11
CA ALA A 116 -6.53 -16.08 14.49
C ALA A 116 -6.21 -14.60 14.78
N TYR A 117 -5.53 -13.92 13.86
CA TYR A 117 -5.19 -12.49 13.99
C TYR A 117 -6.44 -11.62 13.91
N GLU A 118 -7.33 -11.86 12.94
CA GLU A 118 -8.60 -11.14 12.82
C GLU A 118 -9.41 -11.21 14.13
N LYS A 119 -9.49 -12.40 14.73
CA LYS A 119 -10.17 -12.61 16.01
C LYS A 119 -9.47 -11.90 17.18
N MET A 120 -8.14 -11.96 17.25
CA MET A 120 -7.35 -11.44 18.38
C MET A 120 -7.36 -9.91 18.43
N TYR A 121 -7.23 -9.27 17.26
CA TYR A 121 -7.09 -7.83 17.15
C TYR A 121 -8.38 -7.12 16.77
N GLY A 122 -9.43 -7.85 16.38
CA GLY A 122 -10.72 -7.27 15.99
C GLY A 122 -10.65 -6.51 14.66
N VAL A 123 -9.71 -6.88 13.79
CA VAL A 123 -9.46 -6.24 12.48
C VAL A 123 -9.83 -7.18 11.35
N ARG A 124 -10.10 -6.62 10.16
CA ARG A 124 -10.25 -7.40 8.93
C ARG A 124 -8.92 -7.44 8.18
N LEU A 125 -8.45 -8.64 7.86
CA LEU A 125 -7.25 -8.84 7.06
C LEU A 125 -7.63 -9.26 5.62
N ILE A 126 -7.10 -8.56 4.63
CA ILE A 126 -7.36 -8.83 3.21
C ILE A 126 -6.19 -9.64 2.66
N ARG A 127 -6.44 -10.83 2.13
CA ARG A 127 -5.38 -11.64 1.53
C ARG A 127 -5.09 -11.17 0.11
N MET A 128 -3.82 -10.91 -0.19
CA MET A 128 -3.39 -10.64 -1.56
C MET A 128 -3.49 -11.95 -2.38
N PRO A 129 -4.13 -11.93 -3.57
CA PRO A 129 -4.12 -13.08 -4.46
C PRO A 129 -2.70 -13.32 -4.99
N PHE A 130 -2.42 -14.56 -5.40
CA PHE A 130 -1.18 -14.84 -6.10
C PHE A 130 -1.21 -14.15 -7.47
N ILE A 131 -0.14 -13.42 -7.80
CA ILE A 131 -0.01 -12.75 -9.08
C ILE A 131 1.15 -13.41 -9.84
N GLU A 132 0.81 -14.14 -10.90
CA GLU A 132 1.80 -14.82 -11.74
C GLU A 132 2.63 -13.82 -12.56
N ASP A 133 1.98 -12.80 -13.12
CA ASP A 133 2.62 -11.72 -13.86
C ASP A 133 2.16 -10.35 -13.29
N PRO A 134 3.04 -9.60 -12.59
CA PRO A 134 2.68 -8.32 -11.98
C PRO A 134 2.38 -7.23 -13.01
N PHE A 135 2.74 -7.42 -14.29
CA PHE A 135 2.45 -6.47 -15.36
C PHE A 135 1.12 -6.76 -16.06
N ARG A 136 0.40 -7.81 -15.66
CA ARG A 136 -0.91 -8.17 -16.20
C ARG A 136 -1.97 -8.21 -15.11
N ILE A 137 -2.91 -7.27 -15.20
CA ILE A 137 -4.10 -7.28 -14.35
C ILE A 137 -5.10 -8.30 -14.92
N ASN A 138 -5.28 -9.41 -14.22
CA ASN A 138 -6.31 -10.39 -14.51
C ASN A 138 -7.59 -10.07 -13.71
N GLN A 139 -8.65 -10.86 -13.90
CA GLN A 139 -9.93 -10.59 -13.24
C GLN A 139 -9.85 -10.69 -11.70
N GLU A 140 -9.02 -11.59 -11.16
CA GLU A 140 -8.86 -11.77 -9.72
C GLU A 140 -8.09 -10.59 -9.11
N SER A 141 -6.98 -10.19 -9.71
CA SER A 141 -6.21 -9.02 -9.26
C SER A 141 -7.00 -7.71 -9.44
N TYR A 142 -7.80 -7.58 -10.49
CA TYR A 142 -8.71 -6.45 -10.65
C TYR A 142 -9.74 -6.36 -9.52
N ARG A 143 -10.45 -7.45 -9.23
CA ARG A 143 -11.42 -7.51 -8.12
C ARG A 143 -10.76 -7.21 -6.78
N PHE A 144 -9.55 -7.71 -6.55
CA PHE A 144 -8.78 -7.42 -5.35
C PHE A 144 -8.48 -5.92 -5.23
N LEU A 145 -8.01 -5.27 -6.30
CA LEU A 145 -7.74 -3.82 -6.30
C LEU A 145 -9.01 -2.99 -6.02
N GLN A 146 -10.17 -3.43 -6.52
CA GLN A 146 -11.48 -2.82 -6.20
C GLN A 146 -11.89 -2.92 -4.73
N LEU A 147 -11.34 -3.87 -3.98
CA LEU A 147 -11.59 -3.95 -2.53
C LEU A 147 -10.75 -2.93 -1.73
N LEU A 148 -9.60 -2.54 -2.27
CA LEU A 148 -8.64 -1.67 -1.58
C LEU A 148 -8.95 -0.20 -1.81
N LEU A 149 -9.32 0.14 -3.03
CA LEU A 149 -9.51 1.50 -3.45
C LEU A 149 -11.02 1.81 -3.52
N PRO A 150 -11.48 2.98 -3.04
CA PRO A 150 -12.82 3.47 -3.33
C PRO A 150 -12.90 3.78 -4.82
N LEU A 151 -13.15 2.76 -5.63
CA LEU A 151 -13.22 2.80 -7.09
C LEU A 151 -14.67 2.93 -7.56
#